data_AF-A0A1V9YZB3-F1
#
_entry.id   AF-A0A1V9YZB3-F1
#
_cell.length_a   1.000
_cell.length_b   1.000
_cell.length_c   1.000
_cell.angle_alpha   90.00
_cell.angle_beta   90.00
_cell.angle_gamma   90.00
#
_symmetry.space_group_name_H-M   'P 1'
#
loop_
_entity.id
_entity.type
_entity.pdbx_description
1 polymer ?
#
loop_
_entity_poly.entity_id
_entity_poly.type
_entity_poly.pdbx_seq_one_letter_code
_entity_poly.pdbx_strand_id
1 'polypeptide(L)'
;MVISELNMHHIPYFDKRNDKGNALVDTAIMSLVIQGAIKPTFSNSCPLWVRKLADDCLLANAEDRPNATQVANTIRQHLKQA
;
A
#
# COMPACT_ATOMS: atom_id res chain seq x y z
N MET A 1 3.70 -0.19 2.77
CA MET A 1 3.80 1.18 3.31
C MET A 1 4.69 2.06 2.46
N VAL A 2 5.96 1.70 2.22
CA VAL A 2 6.89 2.52 1.44
C VAL A 2 6.37 2.87 0.03
N ILE A 3 5.79 1.91 -0.70
CA ILE A 3 5.29 2.16 -2.06
C ILE A 3 4.12 3.15 -2.07
N SER A 4 3.18 3.05 -1.11
CA SER A 4 2.06 3.99 -1.01
C SER A 4 2.52 5.39 -0.63
N GLU A 5 3.49 5.49 0.28
CA GLU A 5 4.07 6.77 0.70
C GLU A 5 4.79 7.48 -0.45
N LEU A 6 5.60 6.75 -1.22
CA LEU A 6 6.26 7.26 -2.42
C LEU A 6 5.25 7.72 -3.48
N ASN A 7 4.11 7.04 -3.61
CA ASN A 7 3.09 7.40 -4.58
C ASN A 7 2.25 8.61 -4.15
N MET A 8 1.84 8.67 -2.88
CA MET A 8 0.96 9.74 -2.39
C MET A 8 1.70 10.97 -1.89
N HIS A 9 3.02 10.88 -1.66
CA HIS A 9 3.81 11.91 -0.96
C HIS A 9 3.24 12.30 0.42
N HIS A 10 2.55 11.35 1.04
CA HIS A 10 1.95 11.48 2.37
C HIS A 10 2.22 10.21 3.16
N ILE A 11 2.24 10.35 4.48
CA ILE A 11 2.34 9.20 5.37
C ILE A 11 1.17 8.24 5.10
N PRO A 12 1.36 6.93 5.30
CA PRO A 12 0.30 5.95 5.07
C PRO A 12 -0.97 6.25 5.87
N TYR A 13 -2.14 6.01 5.25
CA TYR A 13 -3.47 6.27 5.80
C TYR A 13 -3.80 7.74 6.11
N PHE A 14 -2.98 8.70 5.62
CA PHE A 14 -3.21 10.14 5.81
C PHE A 14 -4.61 10.62 5.38
N ASP A 15 -5.26 9.92 4.44
CA ASP A 15 -6.60 10.23 3.92
C ASP A 15 -7.75 9.59 4.72
N LYS A 16 -7.46 8.69 5.67
CA LYS A 16 -8.51 7.97 6.41
C LYS A 16 -9.11 8.83 7.51
N ARG A 17 -10.44 8.87 7.55
CA ARG A 17 -11.23 9.66 8.50
C ARG A 17 -12.25 8.77 9.20
N ASN A 18 -12.63 9.14 10.43
CA ASN A 18 -13.79 8.56 11.10
C ASN A 18 -15.10 9.22 10.63
N ASP A 19 -16.22 8.74 11.15
CA ASP A 19 -17.58 9.22 10.80
C ASP A 19 -17.80 10.71 11.12
N LYS A 20 -16.97 11.28 11.99
CA LYS A 20 -16.98 12.72 12.34
C LYS A 20 -16.05 13.56 11.47
N GLY A 21 -15.40 12.96 10.47
CA GLY A 21 -14.47 13.63 9.57
C GLY A 21 -13.08 13.88 10.15
N ASN A 22 -12.74 13.34 11.33
CA ASN A 22 -11.42 13.49 11.94
C ASN A 22 -10.46 12.40 11.45
N ALA A 23 -9.17 12.69 11.40
CA ALA A 23 -8.14 11.69 11.11
C ALA A 23 -8.23 10.50 12.08
N LEU A 24 -8.01 9.29 11.55
CA LEU A 24 -7.90 8.11 12.40
C LEU A 24 -6.64 8.20 13.27
N VAL A 25 -6.78 7.85 14.54
CA VAL A 25 -5.64 7.66 15.45
C VAL A 25 -4.95 6.32 15.17
N ASP A 26 -3.66 6.22 15.49
CA ASP A 26 -2.84 5.04 15.16
C ASP A 26 -3.42 3.73 15.67
N THR A 27 -3.99 3.70 16.88
CA THR A 27 -4.63 2.50 17.44
C THR A 27 -5.86 2.05 16.65
N ALA A 28 -6.63 3.00 16.11
CA ALA A 28 -7.76 2.70 15.24
C ALA A 28 -7.28 2.19 13.87
N ILE A 29 -6.23 2.80 13.31
CA ILE A 29 -5.59 2.32 12.07
C ILE A 29 -5.12 0.88 12.24
N MET A 30 -4.37 0.58 13.30
CA MET A 30 -3.87 -0.77 13.59
C MET A 30 -5.02 -1.78 13.66
N SER A 31 -6.08 -1.46 14.41
CA SER A 31 -7.25 -2.34 14.55
C SER A 31 -7.92 -2.62 13.20
N LEU A 32 -8.13 -1.59 12.38
CA LEU A 32 -8.75 -1.74 11.06
C LEU A 32 -7.85 -2.49 10.06
N VAL A 33 -6.53 -2.33 10.16
CA VAL A 33 -5.56 -3.10 9.36
C VAL A 33 -5.58 -4.57 9.76
N ILE A 34 -5.60 -4.88 11.06
CA ILE A 34 -5.69 -6.26 11.56
C ILE A 34 -6.99 -6.93 11.05
N GLN A 35 -8.09 -6.17 11.02
CA GLN A 35 -9.38 -6.63 10.49
C GLN A 35 -9.41 -6.74 8.96
N GLY A 36 -8.40 -6.23 8.25
CA GLY A 36 -8.40 -6.13 6.79
C GLY A 36 -9.41 -5.11 6.24
N ALA A 37 -9.95 -4.22 7.08
CA ALA A 37 -10.99 -3.26 6.73
C ALA A 37 -10.46 -2.05 5.94
N ILE A 38 -9.16 -1.74 6.08
CA ILE A 38 -8.51 -0.66 5.35
C ILE A 38 -7.21 -1.11 4.70
N LYS A 39 -6.87 -0.45 3.60
CA LYS A 39 -5.57 -0.52 2.92
C LYS A 39 -5.06 0.89 2.62
N PRO A 40 -3.74 1.09 2.44
CA PRO A 40 -3.19 2.35 1.99
C PRO A 40 -3.82 2.79 0.67
N THR A 41 -4.02 4.10 0.51
CA THR A 41 -4.54 4.68 -0.72
C THR A 41 -3.42 4.89 -1.73
N PHE A 42 -3.79 4.95 -3.01
CA PHE A 42 -2.91 5.30 -4.12
C PHE A 42 -3.59 6.38 -4.96
N SER A 43 -2.80 7.25 -5.60
CA SER A 43 -3.30 8.24 -6.53
C SER A 43 -3.90 7.59 -7.78
N ASN A 44 -4.84 8.28 -8.44
CA ASN A 44 -5.38 7.82 -9.73
C ASN A 44 -4.32 7.79 -10.84
N SER A 45 -3.23 8.53 -10.69
CA SER A 45 -2.08 8.53 -11.60
C SER A 45 -1.07 7.42 -11.32
N CYS A 46 -1.27 6.60 -10.27
CA CYS A 46 -0.37 5.52 -9.95
C CYS A 46 -0.36 4.47 -11.09
N PRO A 47 0.81 4.11 -11.65
CA PRO A 47 0.87 3.06 -12.65
C PRO A 47 0.28 1.75 -12.12
N LEU A 48 -0.54 1.08 -12.92
CA LEU A 48 -1.27 -0.13 -12.51
C LEU A 48 -0.34 -1.22 -11.97
N TRP A 49 0.84 -1.39 -12.57
CA TRP A 49 1.81 -2.38 -12.12
C TRP A 49 2.40 -2.05 -10.73
N VAL A 50 2.59 -0.76 -10.41
CA VAL A 50 3.07 -0.32 -9.09
C VAL A 50 2.01 -0.59 -8.04
N ARG A 51 0.75 -0.27 -8.34
CA ARG A 51 -0.38 -0.57 -7.46
C ARG A 51 -0.52 -2.06 -7.21
N LYS A 52 -0.44 -2.88 -8.27
CA LYS A 52 -0.48 -4.35 -8.15
C LYS A 52 0.65 -4.89 -7.27
N LEU A 53 1.88 -4.41 -7.47
CA LEU A 53 3.03 -4.79 -6.65
C LEU A 53 2.83 -4.43 -5.17
N ALA A 54 2.27 -3.25 -4.90
CA ALA A 54 1.96 -2.85 -3.54
C ALA A 54 0.85 -3.70 -2.91
N ASP A 55 -0.21 -4.02 -3.66
CA ASP A 55 -1.30 -4.88 -3.19
C ASP A 55 -0.79 -6.29 -2.85
N ASP A 56 0.13 -6.84 -3.66
CA ASP A 56 0.78 -8.13 -3.40
C ASP A 56 1.64 -8.11 -2.13
N CYS A 57 2.34 -6.99 -1.87
CA CYS A 57 3.08 -6.81 -0.61
C CYS A 57 2.17 -6.69 0.62
N LEU A 58 0.88 -6.42 0.44
CA LEU A 58 -0.11 -6.19 1.50
C LEU A 58 -1.05 -7.39 1.72
N LEU A 59 -0.77 -8.55 1.11
CA LEU A 59 -1.57 -9.75 1.30
C LEU A 59 -1.56 -10.19 2.77
N ALA A 60 -2.72 -10.61 3.28
CA ALA A 60 -2.89 -10.93 4.69
C ALA A 60 -2.01 -12.11 5.11
N ASN A 61 -2.06 -13.19 4.34
CA ASN A 61 -1.20 -14.36 4.52
C ASN A 61 0.25 -14.00 4.19
N ALA A 62 1.17 -14.33 5.10
CA ALA A 62 2.59 -14.01 4.91
C ALA A 62 3.20 -14.76 3.71
N GLU A 63 2.82 -16.02 3.50
CA GLU A 63 3.33 -16.87 2.43
C GLU A 63 2.93 -16.41 1.03
N ASP A 64 1.83 -15.65 0.91
CA ASP A 64 1.38 -15.11 -0.38
C ASP A 64 2.14 -13.83 -0.78
N ARG A 65 2.90 -13.22 0.15
CA ARG A 65 3.62 -11.97 -0.11
C ARG A 65 4.90 -12.24 -0.91
N PRO A 66 5.24 -11.38 -1.88
CA PRO A 66 6.51 -11.49 -2.57
C PRO A 66 7.67 -11.18 -1.62
N ASN A 67 8.73 -11.97 -1.71
CA ASN A 67 9.99 -11.65 -1.04
C ASN A 67 10.71 -10.50 -1.76
N ALA A 68 11.75 -9.95 -1.10
CA ALA A 68 12.48 -8.80 -1.62
C ALA A 68 13.09 -9.02 -3.03
N THR A 69 13.57 -10.23 -3.33
CA THR A 69 14.12 -10.56 -4.64
C THR A 69 13.04 -10.55 -5.73
N GLN A 70 11.86 -11.09 -5.43
CA GLN A 70 10.71 -11.05 -6.34
C GLN A 70 10.27 -9.60 -6.61
N VAL A 71 10.15 -8.77 -5.56
CA VAL A 71 9.82 -7.35 -5.69
C VAL A 71 10.83 -6.62 -6.59
N ALA A 72 12.13 -6.79 -6.33
CA ALA A 72 13.19 -6.18 -7.12
C ALA A 72 13.16 -6.63 -8.59
N ASN A 73 12.87 -7.91 -8.84
CA ASN A 73 12.76 -8.44 -10.21
C ASN A 73 11.57 -7.82 -10.96
N THR A 74 10.39 -7.72 -10.32
CA THR A 74 9.22 -7.05 -10.92
C THR A 74 9.53 -5.60 -11.29
N ILE A 75 10.19 -4.85 -10.41
CA ILE A 75 10.59 -3.46 -10.68
C ILE A 75 11.54 -3.40 -11.88
N ARG A 76 12.58 -4.25 -11.92
CA ARG A 76 13.55 -4.28 -13.04
C ARG A 76 12.89 -4.64 -14.37
N GLN A 77 11.90 -5.53 -14.37
CA GLN A 77 11.19 -5.91 -15.59
C GLN A 77 10.43 -4.72 -16.18
N HIS A 78 9.71 -3.97 -15.35
CA HIS A 78 8.98 -2.79 -15.81
C HIS A 78 9.89 -1.60 -16.17
N LEU A 79 11.04 -1.42 -15.51
CA LEU A 79 12.01 -0.39 -15.87
C LEU A 79 12.69 -0.63 -17.23
N LYS A 80 12.82 -1.89 -17.68
CA LYS A 80 13.36 -2.21 -19.00
C LYS A 80 12.36 -2.00 -20.14
N GLN A 81 11.08 -1.86 -19.82
CA GLN A 81 9.99 -1.70 -20.78
C GLN A 81 9.60 -0.23 -20.99
N ALA A 82 10.10 0.67 -20.15
CA ALA A 82 9.89 2.12 -20.21
C ALA A 82 11.08 2.81 -20.90
#